data_AF-A0A4S8MC03-F1
#
_entry.id   AF-A0A4S8MC03-F1
#
_cell.length_a   1.000
_cell.length_b   1.000
_cell.length_c   1.000
_cell.angle_alpha   90.00
_cell.angle_beta   90.00
_cell.angle_gamma   90.00
#
_symmetry.space_group_name_H-M   'P 1'
#
loop_
_entity.id
_entity.type
_entity.pdbx_description
1 polymer ?
#
loop_
_entity_poly.entity_id
_entity_poly.type
_entity_poly.pdbx_seq_one_letter_code
_entity_poly.pdbx_strand_id
1 'polypeptide(L)'
;DIPSHSLVDGQYNICRSCWRHVKKDKFVTIPLLSWANGCWVGDVPPELACLSFLEEMVIARAHATKCWGKLEQRGTTSNVCIHPHEIKNIANRLPRPFDTLKDEIAVMIVSNDTEVTVKAFKRTPFLVRRQKILDALIWLKANNRFYHDLEIDMDALNGYPAED
;
A
#
# COMPACT_ATOMS: atom_id res chain seq x y z
N ASP A 1 4.85 -17.58 -9.17
CA ASP A 1 5.02 -17.29 -7.73
C ASP A 1 5.89 -18.35 -7.08
N ILE A 2 7.15 -18.01 -6.79
CA ILE A 2 8.02 -18.87 -5.98
C ILE A 2 7.84 -18.36 -4.55
N PRO A 3 7.32 -19.18 -3.62
CA PRO A 3 7.25 -18.77 -2.22
C PRO A 3 8.69 -18.56 -1.77
N SER A 4 9.02 -17.31 -1.45
CA SER A 4 10.38 -16.89 -1.13
C SER A 4 10.93 -17.51 0.17
N HIS A 5 10.09 -18.25 0.91
CA HIS A 5 10.40 -19.01 2.12
C HIS A 5 10.72 -20.50 1.88
N SER A 6 10.47 -21.05 0.68
CA SER A 6 10.61 -22.50 0.47
C SER A 6 11.99 -22.86 -0.05
N LEU A 7 12.73 -23.66 0.74
CA LEU A 7 13.73 -24.57 0.21
C LEU A 7 13.03 -25.45 -0.84
N VAL A 8 13.45 -25.34 -2.10
CA VAL A 8 12.97 -26.22 -3.16
C VAL A 8 14.03 -27.30 -3.31
N ASP A 9 13.66 -28.55 -3.03
CA ASP A 9 14.56 -29.71 -3.09
C ASP A 9 15.84 -29.56 -2.24
N GLY A 10 15.73 -28.90 -1.08
CA GLY A 10 16.87 -28.65 -0.19
C GLY A 10 17.82 -27.54 -0.67
N GLN A 11 17.44 -26.78 -1.70
CA GLN A 11 18.20 -25.65 -2.23
C GLN A 11 17.46 -24.32 -2.03
N TYR A 12 18.23 -23.26 -1.76
CA TYR A 12 17.70 -21.90 -1.68
C TYR A 12 17.53 -21.31 -3.08
N ASN A 13 16.29 -20.98 -3.47
CA ASN A 13 16.04 -20.20 -4.66
C ASN A 13 16.32 -18.72 -4.38
N ILE A 14 17.44 -18.21 -4.90
CA ILE A 14 17.86 -16.83 -4.71
C ILE A 14 17.72 -16.02 -6.00
N CYS A 15 17.23 -14.80 -5.88
CA CYS A 15 17.06 -13.91 -7.02
C CYS A 15 18.41 -13.46 -7.61
N ARG A 16 18.40 -12.94 -8.84
CA ARG A 16 19.64 -12.53 -9.55
C ARG A 16 20.45 -11.46 -8.81
N SER A 17 19.82 -10.57 -8.06
CA SER A 17 20.52 -9.53 -7.28
C SER A 17 21.23 -10.12 -6.06
N CYS A 18 20.59 -11.07 -5.36
CA CYS A 18 21.21 -11.81 -4.26
C CYS A 18 22.34 -12.73 -4.75
N TRP A 19 22.21 -13.36 -5.93
CA TRP A 19 23.24 -14.23 -6.51
C TRP A 19 24.60 -13.52 -6.70
N ARG A 20 24.61 -12.21 -6.97
CA ARG A 20 25.85 -11.41 -7.10
C ARG A 20 26.73 -11.41 -5.85
N HIS A 21 26.16 -11.78 -4.70
CA HIS A 21 26.83 -11.81 -3.41
C HIS A 21 27.26 -13.23 -3.01
N VAL A 22 27.14 -14.21 -3.92
CA VAL A 22 27.52 -15.61 -3.70
C VAL A 22 28.81 -15.92 -4.47
N LYS A 23 29.78 -16.55 -3.80
CA LYS A 23 30.98 -17.15 -4.43
C LYS A 23 31.24 -18.52 -3.83
N LYS A 24 31.51 -19.53 -4.67
CA LYS A 24 31.76 -20.92 -4.23
C LYS A 24 30.68 -21.42 -3.26
N ASP A 25 29.42 -21.22 -3.65
CA ASP A 25 28.23 -21.63 -2.88
C ASP A 25 28.11 -21.05 -1.47
N LYS A 26 28.78 -19.91 -1.21
CA LYS A 26 28.72 -19.18 0.05
C LYS A 26 28.45 -17.70 -0.20
N PHE A 27 27.63 -17.08 0.65
CA PHE A 27 27.48 -15.63 0.67
C PHE A 27 28.79 -14.99 1.15
N VAL A 28 29.40 -14.15 0.31
CA VAL A 28 30.60 -13.38 0.67
C VAL A 28 30.24 -12.04 1.33
N THR A 29 29.05 -11.53 1.02
CA THR A 29 28.47 -10.31 1.60
C THR A 29 26.98 -10.51 1.76
N ILE A 30 26.36 -9.79 2.70
CA ILE A 30 24.91 -9.85 2.92
C ILE A 30 24.24 -8.93 1.89
N PRO A 31 23.41 -9.46 0.96
CA PRO A 31 22.72 -8.60 -0.01
C PRO A 31 21.84 -7.58 0.71
N LEU A 32 21.81 -6.34 0.21
CA LEU A 32 21.07 -5.24 0.83
C LEU A 32 19.57 -5.56 1.07
N LEU A 33 18.94 -6.25 0.13
CA LEU A 33 17.52 -6.64 0.18
C LEU A 33 17.34 -8.11 0.64
N SER A 34 18.35 -8.70 1.26
CA SER A 34 18.25 -10.07 1.77
C SER A 34 17.42 -10.15 3.05
N TRP A 35 16.91 -11.33 3.32
CA TRP A 35 16.12 -11.63 4.52
C TRP A 35 16.93 -11.46 5.81
N ALA A 36 18.25 -11.71 5.74
CA ALA A 36 19.17 -11.54 6.85
C ALA A 36 19.25 -10.10 7.37
N ASN A 37 18.82 -9.11 6.57
CA ASN A 37 18.75 -7.71 7.00
C ASN A 37 17.45 -7.34 7.73
N GLY A 38 16.66 -8.33 8.17
CA GLY A 38 15.37 -8.08 8.82
C GLY A 38 14.32 -7.49 7.87
N CYS A 39 14.53 -7.61 6.55
CA CYS A 39 13.58 -7.16 5.53
C CYS A 39 12.41 -8.12 5.35
N TRP A 40 12.43 -9.30 5.99
CA TRP A 40 11.32 -10.23 6.00
C TRP A 40 10.32 -9.86 7.09
N VAL A 41 9.12 -9.45 6.68
CA VAL A 41 8.03 -9.03 7.58
C VAL A 41 7.06 -10.18 7.86
N GLY A 42 7.22 -11.33 7.19
CA GLY A 42 6.27 -12.44 7.24
C GLY A 42 5.25 -12.40 6.10
N ASP A 43 4.29 -13.31 6.16
CA ASP A 43 3.14 -13.28 5.25
C ASP A 43 2.26 -12.06 5.55
N VAL A 44 1.71 -11.46 4.49
CA VAL A 44 0.80 -10.33 4.64
C VAL A 44 -0.54 -10.87 5.17
N PRO A 45 -1.05 -10.36 6.30
CA PRO A 45 -2.31 -10.82 6.88
C PRO A 45 -3.48 -10.52 5.94
N PRO A 46 -4.58 -11.31 5.98
CA PRO A 46 -5.74 -11.12 5.10
C PRO A 46 -6.34 -9.71 5.16
N GLU A 47 -6.32 -9.09 6.34
CA GLU A 47 -6.83 -7.75 6.60
C GLU A 47 -6.07 -6.67 5.82
N LEU A 48 -4.76 -6.88 5.60
CA LEU A 48 -3.93 -5.96 4.83
C LEU A 48 -3.82 -6.38 3.36
N ALA A 49 -3.81 -7.68 3.07
CA ALA A 49 -3.65 -8.21 1.72
C ALA A 49 -4.82 -7.88 0.78
N CYS A 50 -6.00 -7.60 1.35
CA CYS A 50 -7.20 -7.28 0.57
C CYS A 50 -7.42 -5.78 0.34
N LEU A 51 -6.54 -4.90 0.84
CA LEU A 51 -6.72 -3.45 0.74
C LEU A 51 -6.46 -2.92 -0.67
N SER A 52 -7.25 -1.92 -1.07
CA SER A 52 -6.97 -1.11 -2.24
C SER A 52 -5.89 -0.07 -1.93
N PHE A 53 -5.26 0.48 -2.97
CA PHE A 53 -4.26 1.54 -2.82
C PHE A 53 -4.79 2.74 -2.00
N LEU A 54 -6.06 3.13 -2.20
CA LEU A 54 -6.64 4.21 -1.39
C LEU A 54 -6.87 3.80 0.06
N GLU A 55 -7.27 2.56 0.31
CA GLU A 55 -7.44 2.08 1.68
C GLU A 55 -6.10 2.05 2.43
N GLU A 56 -5.02 1.65 1.75
CA GLU A 56 -3.65 1.74 2.28
C GLU A 56 -3.26 3.17 2.63
N MET A 57 -3.60 4.15 1.76
CA MET A 57 -3.38 5.56 2.05
C MET A 57 -4.18 6.05 3.26
N VAL A 58 -5.45 5.63 3.38
CA VAL A 58 -6.34 6.03 4.47
C VAL A 58 -5.84 5.53 5.83
N ILE A 59 -5.29 4.32 5.88
CA ILE A 59 -4.74 3.75 7.11
C ILE A 59 -3.28 4.14 7.37
N ALA A 60 -2.62 4.85 6.44
CA ALA A 60 -1.23 5.25 6.62
C ALA A 60 -1.10 6.38 7.66
N ARG A 61 -0.25 6.18 8.68
CA ARG A 61 0.13 7.26 9.60
C ARG A 61 0.85 8.42 8.91
N ALA A 62 1.58 8.15 7.84
CA ALA A 62 2.26 9.16 7.04
C ALA A 62 2.32 8.74 5.57
N HIS A 63 2.01 9.66 4.67
CA HIS A 63 2.11 9.47 3.23
C HIS A 63 2.48 10.79 2.54
N ALA A 64 3.04 10.69 1.33
CA ALA A 64 3.25 11.85 0.49
C ALA A 64 1.90 12.32 -0.06
N THR A 65 1.54 13.57 0.19
CA THR A 65 0.21 14.14 -0.13
C THR A 65 0.03 14.54 -1.59
N LYS A 66 1.01 14.30 -2.47
CA LYS A 66 0.94 14.69 -3.89
C LYS A 66 1.55 13.62 -4.78
N CYS A 67 0.78 12.58 -5.07
CA CYS A 67 1.10 11.62 -6.12
C CYS A 67 0.30 11.99 -7.38
N TRP A 68 1.00 12.29 -8.48
CA TRP A 68 0.37 12.46 -9.79
C TRP A 68 0.54 11.18 -10.61
N GLY A 69 -0.57 10.60 -11.05
CA GLY A 69 -0.59 9.46 -11.97
C GLY A 69 -1.46 9.76 -13.19
N LYS A 70 -0.92 9.49 -14.38
CA LYS A 70 -1.67 9.52 -15.65
C LYS A 70 -2.22 8.12 -15.91
N LEU A 71 -3.54 7.96 -15.92
CA LEU A 71 -4.16 6.68 -16.26
C LEU A 71 -4.44 6.63 -17.78
N GLU A 72 -3.70 5.80 -18.52
CA GLU A 72 -3.99 5.50 -19.92
C GLU A 72 -4.70 4.14 -20.06
N GLN A 73 -5.73 4.08 -20.92
CA GLN A 73 -6.63 2.91 -21.04
C GLN A 73 -6.00 1.62 -21.58
N ARG A 74 -4.73 1.64 -22.03
CA ARG A 74 -4.06 0.48 -22.66
C ARG A 74 -2.87 -0.09 -21.89
N GLY A 75 -2.60 0.43 -20.68
CA GLY A 75 -1.49 -0.04 -19.84
C GLY A 75 -0.87 1.11 -19.06
N THR A 76 -0.51 0.83 -17.81
CA THR A 76 0.09 1.80 -16.90
C THR A 76 1.58 1.96 -17.15
N THR A 77 1.96 2.74 -18.17
CA THR A 77 3.28 3.38 -18.22
C THR A 77 3.13 4.85 -17.86
N SER A 78 2.81 5.11 -16.58
CA SER A 78 2.69 6.47 -16.05
C SER A 78 3.97 6.90 -15.36
N ASN A 79 4.41 8.13 -15.61
CA ASN A 79 5.39 8.78 -14.74
C ASN A 79 4.68 9.15 -13.44
N VAL A 80 5.22 8.70 -12.30
CA VAL A 80 4.80 9.13 -10.98
C VAL A 80 5.83 10.14 -10.47
N CYS A 81 5.42 11.38 -10.26
CA CYS A 81 6.27 12.37 -9.62
C CYS A 81 5.93 12.42 -8.12
N ILE A 82 6.90 12.04 -7.28
CA ILE A 82 6.81 12.19 -5.82
C ILE A 82 7.69 13.38 -5.45
N HIS A 83 7.07 14.47 -4.98
CA HIS A 83 7.82 15.64 -4.51
C HIS A 83 8.43 15.34 -3.13
N PRO A 84 9.65 15.82 -2.79
CA PRO A 84 10.17 15.71 -1.44
C PRO A 84 9.23 16.39 -0.45
N HIS A 85 8.75 15.65 0.55
CA HIS A 85 7.87 16.16 1.59
C HIS A 85 8.57 16.10 2.94
N GLU A 86 8.48 17.18 3.71
CA GLU A 86 8.79 17.13 5.13
C GLU A 86 7.67 16.37 5.84
N ILE A 87 8.00 15.21 6.42
CA ILE A 87 7.06 14.41 7.23
C ILE A 87 6.85 15.16 8.55
N LYS A 88 5.99 16.18 8.52
CA LYS A 88 5.66 16.99 9.71
C LYS A 88 4.55 16.38 10.54
N ASN A 89 3.64 15.64 9.91
CA ASN A 89 2.39 15.19 10.52
C ASN A 89 2.27 13.67 10.43
N ILE A 90 2.83 12.96 11.41
CA ILE A 90 2.51 11.55 11.65
C ILE A 90 1.14 11.54 12.35
N ALA A 91 0.15 10.91 11.72
CA ALA A 91 -1.20 10.83 12.27
C ALA A 91 -1.22 9.93 13.49
N ASN A 92 -1.86 10.42 14.56
CA ASN A 92 -2.15 9.65 15.77
C ASN A 92 -3.64 9.29 15.86
N ARG A 93 -4.44 9.73 14.88
CA ARG A 93 -5.88 9.47 14.78
C ARG A 93 -6.23 9.17 13.31
N LEU A 94 -6.87 8.03 13.05
CA LEU A 94 -7.23 7.55 11.71
C LEU A 94 -8.57 6.80 11.74
N PRO A 95 -9.32 6.71 10.62
CA PRO A 95 -9.01 7.29 9.32
C PRO A 95 -9.11 8.80 9.33
N ARG A 96 -8.43 9.48 8.40
CA ARG A 96 -8.66 10.93 8.19
C ARG A 96 -10.10 11.15 7.68
N PRO A 97 -10.71 12.31 7.92
CA PRO A 97 -12.05 12.60 7.38
C PRO A 97 -12.09 12.43 5.86
N PHE A 98 -13.15 11.82 5.33
CA PHE A 98 -13.26 11.50 3.90
C PHE A 98 -13.05 12.72 2.98
N ASP A 99 -13.46 13.92 3.42
CA ASP A 99 -13.27 15.14 2.63
C ASP A 99 -11.80 15.51 2.44
N THR A 100 -10.92 15.17 3.38
CA THR A 100 -9.48 15.44 3.26
C THR A 100 -8.81 14.58 2.17
N LEU A 101 -9.39 13.43 1.82
CA LEU A 101 -8.88 12.60 0.72
C LEU A 101 -9.01 13.30 -0.63
N LYS A 102 -10.02 14.15 -0.81
CA LYS A 102 -10.24 14.92 -2.05
C LYS A 102 -9.11 15.95 -2.27
N ASP A 103 -8.57 16.50 -1.19
CA ASP A 103 -7.47 17.46 -1.25
C ASP A 103 -6.11 16.79 -1.46
N GLU A 104 -5.97 15.52 -1.07
CA GLU A 104 -4.74 14.75 -1.19
C GLU A 104 -4.63 13.95 -2.51
N ILE A 105 -5.76 13.66 -3.17
CA ILE A 105 -5.79 12.80 -4.36
C ILE A 105 -6.39 13.56 -5.55
N ALA A 106 -5.53 13.93 -6.49
CA ALA A 106 -5.96 14.46 -7.79
C ALA A 106 -5.95 13.34 -8.83
N VAL A 107 -7.13 12.86 -9.24
CA VAL A 107 -7.27 11.88 -10.32
C VAL A 107 -7.59 12.58 -11.63
N MET A 108 -6.68 12.50 -12.61
CA MET A 108 -6.97 12.89 -13.99
C MET A 108 -7.24 11.63 -14.82
N ILE A 109 -8.52 11.42 -15.16
CA ILE A 109 -8.93 10.36 -16.08
C ILE A 109 -8.88 10.92 -17.50
N VAL A 110 -8.00 10.38 -18.35
CA VAL A 110 -7.95 10.74 -19.77
C VAL A 110 -8.63 9.63 -20.57
N SER A 111 -9.86 9.87 -21.02
CA SER A 111 -10.59 8.99 -21.92
C SER A 111 -10.74 9.63 -23.30
N ASN A 112 -10.71 8.80 -24.35
CA ASN A 112 -11.12 9.23 -25.70
C ASN A 112 -12.65 9.32 -25.82
N ASP A 113 -13.38 8.70 -24.88
CA ASP A 113 -14.83 8.85 -24.74
C ASP A 113 -15.17 10.13 -23.99
N THR A 114 -16.13 10.87 -24.50
CA THR A 114 -16.67 12.11 -23.91
C THR A 114 -17.50 11.89 -22.64
N GLU A 115 -17.83 10.64 -22.30
CA GLU A 115 -18.65 10.29 -21.13
C GLU A 115 -17.91 9.39 -20.15
N VAL A 116 -17.57 9.92 -18.98
CA VAL A 116 -17.09 9.14 -17.83
C VAL A 116 -18.28 8.38 -17.26
N THR A 117 -18.50 7.13 -17.68
CA THR A 117 -19.62 6.32 -17.18
C THR A 117 -19.39 5.92 -15.71
N VAL A 118 -20.45 5.90 -14.89
CA VAL A 118 -20.43 5.41 -13.49
C VAL A 118 -19.81 4.02 -13.35
N LYS A 119 -19.90 3.16 -14.38
CA LYS A 119 -19.25 1.84 -14.42
C LYS A 119 -17.72 1.91 -14.51
N ALA A 120 -17.15 2.92 -15.17
CA ALA A 120 -15.71 3.16 -15.20
C ALA A 120 -15.24 3.61 -13.80
N PHE A 121 -16.05 4.42 -13.12
CA PHE A 121 -15.79 4.87 -11.75
C PHE A 121 -15.95 3.75 -10.71
N LYS A 122 -16.87 2.80 -10.92
CA LYS A 122 -16.99 1.61 -10.05
C LYS A 122 -15.83 0.62 -10.18
N ARG A 123 -15.08 0.69 -11.28
CA ARG A 123 -13.91 -0.15 -11.54
C ARG A 123 -12.59 0.54 -11.21
N THR A 124 -12.62 1.81 -10.79
CA THR A 124 -11.41 2.50 -10.39
C THR A 124 -11.04 2.10 -8.96
N PRO A 125 -9.73 2.05 -8.63
CA PRO A 125 -9.24 1.74 -7.29
C PRO A 125 -9.56 2.85 -6.26
N PHE A 126 -10.45 3.80 -6.60
CA PHE A 126 -10.81 4.95 -5.77
C PHE A 126 -12.00 4.69 -4.84
N LEU A 127 -12.57 3.49 -4.88
CA LEU A 127 -13.57 3.06 -3.92
C LEU A 127 -12.87 2.59 -2.63
N VAL A 128 -13.21 3.26 -1.54
CA VAL A 128 -12.68 2.99 -0.20
C VAL A 128 -13.79 2.36 0.62
N ARG A 129 -13.53 1.18 1.19
CA ARG A 129 -14.53 0.37 1.87
C ARG A 129 -14.38 0.53 3.37
N ARG A 130 -15.43 1.04 4.01
CA ARG A 130 -15.41 1.36 5.45
C ARG A 130 -15.00 0.16 6.31
N GLN A 131 -15.57 -1.01 6.05
CA GLN A 131 -15.29 -2.21 6.87
C GLN A 131 -13.83 -2.64 6.74
N LYS A 132 -13.25 -2.57 5.53
CA LYS A 132 -11.85 -2.93 5.29
C LYS A 132 -10.88 -2.00 6.00
N ILE A 133 -11.16 -0.69 6.00
CA ILE A 133 -10.39 0.28 6.80
C ILE A 133 -10.43 -0.10 8.28
N LEU A 134 -11.62 -0.35 8.82
CA LEU A 134 -11.78 -0.67 10.24
C LEU A 134 -11.04 -1.95 10.64
N ASP A 135 -11.24 -3.03 9.87
CA ASP A 135 -10.59 -4.32 10.10
C ASP A 135 -9.06 -4.18 10.08
N ALA A 136 -8.53 -3.45 9.10
CA ALA A 136 -7.10 -3.19 8.98
C ALA A 136 -6.56 -2.35 10.15
N LEU A 137 -7.26 -1.29 10.58
CA LEU A 137 -6.84 -0.45 11.71
C LEU A 137 -6.86 -1.21 13.04
N ILE A 138 -7.87 -2.04 13.28
CA ILE A 138 -7.93 -2.91 14.46
C ILE A 138 -6.75 -3.89 14.45
N TRP A 139 -6.51 -4.55 13.31
CA TRP A 139 -5.40 -5.48 13.15
C TRP A 139 -4.05 -4.79 13.39
N LEU A 140 -3.86 -3.61 12.80
CA LEU A 140 -2.63 -2.83 12.95
C LEU A 140 -2.40 -2.40 14.39
N LYS A 141 -3.44 -1.94 15.09
CA LYS A 141 -3.31 -1.54 16.51
C LYS A 141 -2.90 -2.69 17.41
N ALA A 142 -3.37 -3.91 17.11
CA ALA A 142 -3.04 -5.11 17.87
C ALA A 142 -1.65 -5.70 17.53
N ASN A 143 -1.21 -5.60 16.27
CA ASN A 143 -0.04 -6.34 15.77
C ASN A 143 1.16 -5.46 15.39
N ASN A 144 0.98 -4.15 15.26
CA ASN A 144 2.02 -3.23 14.84
C ASN A 144 2.33 -2.21 15.94
N ARG A 145 3.56 -2.24 16.47
CA ARG A 145 4.05 -1.29 17.50
C ARG A 145 3.90 0.16 17.08
N PHE A 146 3.95 0.46 15.79
CA PHE A 146 3.79 1.80 15.24
C PHE A 146 2.31 2.18 15.07
N TYR A 147 1.36 1.40 15.55
CA TYR A 147 -0.07 1.71 15.52
C TYR A 147 -0.71 1.53 16.90
N HIS A 148 0.06 1.12 17.90
CA HIS A 148 -0.44 0.83 19.25
C HIS A 148 -1.12 2.06 19.90
N ASP A 149 -0.51 3.24 19.73
CA ASP A 149 -0.98 4.54 20.23
C ASP A 149 -2.05 5.20 19.34
N LEU A 150 -2.41 4.58 18.21
CA LEU A 150 -3.34 5.16 17.25
C LEU A 150 -4.78 5.19 17.79
N GLU A 151 -5.44 6.34 17.74
CA GLU A 151 -6.88 6.49 17.98
C GLU A 151 -7.67 6.16 16.70
N ILE A 152 -8.66 5.27 16.81
CA ILE A 152 -9.57 4.98 15.68
C ILE A 152 -10.71 5.98 15.72
N ASP A 153 -10.76 6.88 14.76
CA ASP A 153 -11.78 7.91 14.62
C ASP A 153 -13.05 7.34 14.00
N MET A 154 -13.98 6.91 14.86
CA MET A 154 -15.26 6.35 14.43
C MET A 154 -16.14 7.38 13.73
N ASP A 155 -16.04 8.66 14.09
CA ASP A 155 -16.82 9.74 13.46
C ASP A 155 -16.35 9.96 12.02
N ALA A 156 -15.04 10.04 11.81
CA ALA A 156 -14.46 10.12 10.47
C ALA A 156 -14.77 8.86 9.65
N LEU A 157 -14.67 7.68 10.26
CA LEU A 157 -14.97 6.39 9.63
C LEU A 157 -16.42 6.32 9.13
N ASN A 158 -17.38 6.87 9.88
CA ASN A 158 -18.79 6.92 9.47
C ASN A 158 -19.04 7.81 8.24
N GLY A 159 -18.13 8.74 7.94
CA GLY A 159 -18.16 9.53 6.71
C GLY A 159 -17.76 8.75 5.45
N TYR A 160 -17.18 7.56 5.59
CA TYR A 160 -16.84 6.70 4.47
C TYR A 160 -18.07 5.91 3.98
N PRO A 161 -18.20 5.70 2.65
CA PRO A 161 -19.31 4.95 2.10
C PRO A 161 -19.39 3.54 2.71
N ALA A 162 -20.60 3.13 3.09
CA ALA A 162 -20.88 1.72 3.35
C ALA A 162 -20.74 0.99 2.02
N GLU A 163 -20.08 -0.16 1.99
CA GLU A 163 -20.34 -1.09 0.90
C GLU A 163 -21.69 -1.77 1.10
N ASP A 164 -22.47 -1.83 0.03
CA ASP A 164 -23.20 -3.03 -0.38
C ASP A 164 -22.30 -3.85 -1.33
#